data_AF-A0A1I2ZZZ1-F1
#
_entry.id   AF-A0A1I2ZZZ1-F1
#
_cell.length_a   1.000
_cell.length_b   1.000
_cell.length_c   1.000
_cell.angle_alpha   90.00
_cell.angle_beta   90.00
_cell.angle_gamma   90.00
#
_symmetry.space_group_name_H-M   'P 1'
#
loop_
_entity.id
_entity.type
_entity.pdbx_description
1 polymer ?
#
loop_
_entity_poly.entity_id
_entity_poly.type
_entity_poly.pdbx_seq_one_letter_code
_entity_poly.pdbx_strand_id
1 'polypeptide(L)'
;MGKFNDAIAAFQSDPNRNATTCTGFNYGSGNAGAPDLCWGRKPNNKMGIGINLEQQVLGDIGLFFRGMYSDGKTEVYTYTSTDRSISLGALARGTRWGRRRDSLGIGFAAGWISSEHARYLGMGGIDGFIGDGRIRRGPEHVVDIFYSLSLLSSVWVTADYQHITNPGFNADRGPVNVFGMRVHAEF
;
A
#
# COMPACT_ATOMS: atom_id res chain seq x y z
N MET A 1 18.95 2.40 4.21
CA MET A 1 17.93 2.73 3.20
C MET A 1 18.52 3.68 2.17
N GLY A 2 18.52 3.30 0.90
CA GLY A 2 18.89 4.21 -0.19
C GLY A 2 17.82 5.28 -0.41
N LYS A 3 18.24 6.47 -0.85
CA LYS A 3 17.30 7.48 -1.38
C LYS A 3 17.14 7.29 -2.87
N PHE A 4 15.91 7.45 -3.37
CA PHE A 4 15.62 7.33 -4.80
C PHE A 4 16.46 8.31 -5.64
N ASN A 5 16.57 9.57 -5.20
CA ASN A 5 17.38 10.57 -5.89
C ASN A 5 18.88 10.25 -5.87
N ASP A 6 19.40 9.67 -4.79
CA ASP A 6 20.82 9.30 -4.70
C ASP A 6 21.15 8.19 -5.70
N ALA A 7 20.26 7.19 -5.83
CA ALA A 7 20.38 6.12 -6.83
C ALA A 7 20.30 6.65 -8.27
N ILE A 8 19.33 7.53 -8.54
CA ILE A 8 19.19 8.18 -9.84
C ILE A 8 20.44 8.99 -10.19
N ALA A 9 20.94 9.80 -9.25
CA ALA A 9 22.13 10.62 -9.45
C ALA A 9 23.38 9.75 -9.72
N ALA A 10 23.55 8.64 -8.98
CA ALA A 10 24.64 7.71 -9.22
C ALA A 10 24.62 7.14 -10.64
N PHE A 11 23.46 6.66 -11.09
CA PHE A 11 23.30 6.12 -12.45
C PHE A 11 23.49 7.17 -13.55
N GLN A 12 22.99 8.39 -13.34
CA GLN A 12 23.18 9.50 -14.29
C GLN A 12 24.65 9.95 -14.39
N SER A 13 25.39 9.87 -13.29
CA SER A 13 26.82 10.22 -13.27
C SER A 13 27.72 9.16 -13.91
N ASP A 14 27.34 7.88 -13.82
CA ASP A 14 28.05 6.74 -14.37
C ASP A 14 27.04 5.64 -14.73
N PRO A 15 26.72 5.45 -16.03
CA PRO A 15 25.79 4.42 -16.47
C PRO A 15 26.23 2.98 -16.15
N ASN A 16 27.50 2.77 -15.78
CA ASN A 16 27.95 1.47 -15.28
C ASN A 16 27.51 1.20 -13.84
N ARG A 17 26.99 2.20 -13.10
CA ARG A 17 26.35 2.04 -11.80
C ARG A 17 24.85 1.81 -11.97
N ASN A 18 24.52 0.67 -12.55
CA ASN A 18 23.16 0.26 -12.84
C ASN A 18 22.75 -0.96 -12.00
N ALA A 19 21.56 -1.50 -12.24
CA ALA A 19 21.03 -2.62 -11.48
C ALA A 19 21.76 -3.94 -11.67
N THR A 20 22.37 -4.18 -12.85
CA THR A 20 23.08 -5.44 -13.15
C THR A 20 24.50 -5.50 -12.60
N THR A 21 25.07 -4.34 -12.29
CA THR A 21 26.45 -4.20 -11.79
C THR A 21 26.51 -3.91 -10.30
N CYS A 22 25.35 -3.89 -9.63
CA CYS A 22 25.27 -3.64 -8.21
C CYS A 22 26.09 -4.64 -7.40
N THR A 23 26.99 -4.14 -6.54
CA THR A 23 27.89 -4.96 -5.70
C THR A 23 27.38 -5.21 -4.29
N GLY A 24 26.29 -4.56 -3.90
CA GLY A 24 25.64 -4.69 -2.58
C GLY A 24 24.26 -5.33 -2.66
N PHE A 25 23.48 -5.20 -1.59
CA PHE A 25 22.09 -5.65 -1.57
C PHE A 25 21.26 -4.90 -2.63
N ASN A 26 20.59 -5.67 -3.49
CA ASN A 26 19.66 -5.22 -4.51
C ASN A 26 18.44 -6.18 -4.56
N TYR A 27 17.42 -5.79 -5.33
CA TYR A 27 16.18 -6.56 -5.47
C TYR A 27 16.19 -7.51 -6.69
N GLY A 28 17.35 -7.77 -7.30
CA GLY A 28 17.51 -8.74 -8.38
C GLY A 28 17.11 -8.27 -9.79
N SER A 29 17.16 -6.96 -10.07
CA SER A 29 16.82 -6.45 -11.41
C SER A 29 17.91 -6.76 -12.45
N GLY A 30 17.50 -7.37 -13.56
CA GLY A 30 18.36 -7.63 -14.73
C GLY A 30 18.48 -6.46 -15.71
N ASN A 31 18.00 -5.26 -15.38
CA ASN A 31 17.95 -4.13 -16.30
C ASN A 31 19.20 -3.24 -16.22
N ALA A 32 20.12 -3.37 -17.18
CA ALA A 32 21.33 -2.56 -17.26
C ALA A 32 21.07 -1.07 -17.56
N GLY A 33 19.86 -0.73 -18.03
CA GLY A 33 19.43 0.65 -18.26
C GLY A 33 18.74 1.32 -17.06
N ALA A 34 18.70 0.66 -15.90
CA ALA A 34 17.99 1.14 -14.71
C ALA A 34 18.93 1.55 -13.57
N PRO A 35 18.56 2.57 -12.78
CA PRO A 35 19.22 2.87 -11.52
C PRO A 35 18.94 1.77 -10.48
N ASP A 36 19.83 1.64 -9.50
CA ASP A 36 19.64 0.72 -8.36
C ASP A 36 19.97 1.41 -7.03
N LEU A 37 19.13 1.14 -6.03
CA LEU A 37 19.25 1.72 -4.69
C LEU A 37 20.57 1.40 -3.99
N CYS A 38 21.24 0.31 -4.34
CA CYS A 38 22.50 -0.08 -3.72
C CYS A 38 23.61 0.97 -3.87
N TRP A 39 23.59 1.74 -4.96
CA TRP A 39 24.52 2.84 -5.21
C TRP A 39 24.23 4.10 -4.38
N GLY A 40 23.05 4.18 -3.73
CA GLY A 40 22.62 5.30 -2.89
C GLY A 40 22.44 4.94 -1.41
N ARG A 41 22.79 3.70 -0.99
CA ARG A 41 22.58 3.23 0.39
C ARG A 41 23.56 3.92 1.35
N LYS A 42 22.99 4.70 2.26
CA LYS A 42 23.67 5.32 3.42
C LYS A 42 22.65 5.54 4.55
N PRO A 43 23.08 5.85 5.80
CA PRO A 43 22.17 6.30 6.84
C PRO A 43 21.34 7.49 6.35
N ASN A 44 20.02 7.39 6.45
CA ASN A 44 19.09 8.40 5.99
C ASN A 44 17.94 8.52 7.00
N ASN A 45 17.47 9.74 7.19
CA ASN A 45 16.25 10.00 7.96
C ASN A 45 15.04 9.83 7.06
N LYS A 46 14.02 9.14 7.57
CA LYS A 46 12.69 9.04 6.96
C LYS A 46 11.71 9.65 7.95
N MET A 47 10.96 10.66 7.51
CA MET A 47 9.98 11.35 8.34
C MET A 47 8.57 11.08 7.85
N GLY A 48 7.63 11.07 8.78
CA GLY A 48 6.22 10.95 8.47
C GLY A 48 5.35 11.39 9.64
N ILE A 49 4.08 11.59 9.34
CA ILE A 49 3.03 11.90 10.31
C ILE A 49 1.77 11.14 9.91
N GLY A 50 0.96 10.77 10.90
CA GLY A 50 -0.32 10.14 10.67
C GLY A 50 -1.37 10.60 11.67
N ILE A 51 -2.63 10.49 11.26
CA ILE A 51 -3.79 10.71 12.09
C ILE A 51 -4.71 9.49 12.01
N ASN A 52 -5.32 9.14 13.13
CA ASN A 52 -6.35 8.11 13.23
C ASN A 52 -7.52 8.69 14.05
N LEU A 53 -8.72 8.64 13.50
CA LEU A 53 -9.94 9.13 14.10
C LEU A 53 -10.98 8.01 14.02
N GLU A 54 -11.63 7.72 15.14
CA GLU A 54 -12.72 6.77 15.23
C GLU A 54 -13.85 7.42 16.02
N GLN A 55 -15.06 7.40 15.47
CA GLN A 55 -16.21 8.05 16.08
C GLN A 55 -17.45 7.19 15.92
N GLN A 56 -18.09 6.88 17.04
CA GLN A 56 -19.45 6.34 17.02
C GLN A 56 -20.42 7.48 16.73
N VAL A 57 -21.14 7.40 15.60
CA VAL A 57 -22.09 8.45 15.18
C VAL A 57 -23.53 8.10 15.50
N LEU A 58 -23.84 6.80 15.64
CA LEU A 58 -25.12 6.28 16.10
C LEU A 58 -24.86 5.07 17.01
N GLY A 59 -25.88 4.65 17.78
CA GLY A 59 -25.77 3.49 18.69
C GLY A 59 -25.19 2.23 18.05
N ASP A 60 -25.39 2.05 16.74
CA ASP A 60 -24.94 0.88 15.97
C ASP A 60 -24.07 1.22 14.76
N ILE A 61 -23.64 2.49 14.60
CA ILE A 61 -22.77 2.90 13.48
C ILE A 61 -21.53 3.62 13.99
N GLY A 62 -20.36 3.10 13.63
CA GLY A 62 -19.07 3.75 13.80
C GLY A 62 -18.49 4.19 12.46
N LEU A 63 -17.75 5.30 12.47
CA LEU A 63 -16.94 5.78 11.36
C LEU A 63 -15.47 5.77 11.75
N PHE A 64 -14.59 5.56 10.79
CA PHE A 64 -13.16 5.78 10.96
C PHE A 64 -12.58 6.62 9.84
N PHE A 65 -11.48 7.30 10.15
CA PHE A 65 -10.61 7.97 9.19
C PHE A 65 -9.15 7.76 9.60
N ARG A 66 -8.29 7.45 8.63
CA ARG A 66 -6.84 7.42 8.76
C ARG A 66 -6.22 8.24 7.65
N GLY A 67 -5.23 9.03 8.00
CA GLY A 67 -4.38 9.73 7.04
C GLY A 67 -2.92 9.50 7.40
N MET A 68 -2.08 9.24 6.41
CA MET A 68 -0.65 9.08 6.62
C MET A 68 0.12 9.83 5.53
N TYR A 69 1.20 10.47 5.95
CA TYR A 69 2.16 11.10 5.08
C TYR A 69 3.56 10.64 5.48
N SER A 70 4.34 10.18 4.50
CA SER A 70 5.78 10.01 4.57
C SER A 70 6.46 10.93 3.55
N ASP A 71 7.70 11.32 3.83
CA ASP A 71 8.51 12.13 2.91
C ASP A 71 8.74 11.48 1.54
N GLY A 72 8.62 10.15 1.46
CA GLY A 72 8.73 9.35 0.24
C GLY A 72 10.08 9.44 -0.48
N LYS A 73 11.16 9.70 0.28
CA LYS A 73 12.51 9.90 -0.27
C LYS A 73 13.34 8.63 -0.31
N THR A 74 13.03 7.69 0.57
CA THR A 74 13.85 6.50 0.85
C THR A 74 13.13 5.23 0.46
N GLU A 75 13.93 4.20 0.15
CA GLU A 75 13.44 2.87 -0.21
C GLU A 75 12.42 2.31 0.79
N VAL A 76 11.62 1.40 0.26
CA VAL A 76 10.59 0.72 1.04
C VAL A 76 11.25 -0.42 1.81
N TYR A 77 11.01 -0.47 3.11
CA TYR A 77 11.56 -1.50 3.98
C TYR A 77 10.52 -2.50 4.48
N THR A 78 9.27 -2.09 4.71
CA THR A 78 8.23 -3.00 5.19
C THR A 78 6.82 -2.59 4.73
N TYR A 79 6.00 -3.60 4.49
CA TYR A 79 4.55 -3.59 4.23
C TYR A 79 4.09 -3.09 2.85
N THR A 80 4.43 -1.87 2.44
CA THR A 80 3.92 -1.31 1.18
C THR A 80 4.78 -0.17 0.65
N SER A 81 4.80 0.00 -0.68
CA SER A 81 5.44 1.13 -1.36
C SER A 81 4.69 2.46 -1.21
N THR A 82 3.55 2.50 -0.53
CA THR A 82 2.77 3.72 -0.30
C THR A 82 3.54 4.77 0.50
N ASP A 83 3.74 5.95 -0.07
CA ASP A 83 4.36 7.09 0.63
C ASP A 83 3.33 7.97 1.34
N ARG A 84 2.09 8.02 0.84
CA ARG A 84 0.99 8.80 1.41
C ARG A 84 -0.29 8.01 1.27
N SER A 85 -1.17 8.07 2.26
CA SER A 85 -2.45 7.39 2.19
C SER A 85 -3.56 8.11 2.94
N ILE A 86 -4.77 7.84 2.50
CA ILE A 86 -5.98 8.07 3.28
C ILE A 86 -6.78 6.77 3.30
N SER A 87 -7.50 6.52 4.39
CA SER A 87 -8.58 5.56 4.41
C SER A 87 -9.71 6.04 5.30
N LEU A 88 -10.92 5.66 4.95
CA LEU A 88 -12.13 5.98 5.69
C LEU A 88 -13.17 4.90 5.48
N GLY A 89 -14.09 4.77 6.42
CA GLY A 89 -15.14 3.79 6.29
C GLY A 89 -16.14 3.85 7.42
N ALA A 90 -17.11 2.94 7.32
CA ALA A 90 -18.19 2.78 8.28
C ALA A 90 -18.34 1.32 8.67
N LEU A 91 -18.73 1.09 9.92
CA LEU A 91 -19.10 -0.21 10.46
C LEU A 91 -20.50 -0.11 11.06
N ALA A 92 -21.40 -1.00 10.64
CA ALA A 92 -22.74 -1.13 11.18
C ALA A 92 -22.89 -2.47 11.92
N ARG A 93 -23.44 -2.43 13.13
CA ARG A 93 -23.84 -3.64 13.87
C ARG A 93 -25.19 -4.17 13.37
N GLY A 94 -25.35 -5.50 13.39
CA GLY A 94 -26.55 -6.16 12.88
C GLY A 94 -27.79 -6.12 13.74
N THR A 95 -27.80 -5.31 14.79
CA THR A 95 -28.97 -5.04 15.63
C THR A 95 -30.19 -4.60 14.80
N ARG A 96 -30.01 -3.81 13.74
CA ARG A 96 -31.10 -3.30 12.89
C ARG A 96 -31.75 -4.34 11.99
N TRP A 97 -31.08 -5.46 11.73
CA TRP A 97 -31.62 -6.58 10.94
C TRP A 97 -31.76 -7.87 11.77
N GLY A 98 -31.85 -7.74 13.10
CA GLY A 98 -32.13 -8.86 14.00
C GLY A 98 -30.94 -9.77 14.30
N ARG A 99 -29.72 -9.42 13.85
CA ARG A 99 -28.50 -10.20 14.06
C ARG A 99 -27.47 -9.43 14.88
N ARG A 100 -27.71 -9.34 16.19
CA ARG A 100 -26.96 -8.47 17.13
C ARG A 100 -25.43 -8.74 17.20
N ARG A 101 -24.96 -9.90 16.76
CA ARG A 101 -23.53 -10.29 16.74
C ARG A 101 -22.89 -10.21 15.36
N ASP A 102 -23.66 -9.82 14.34
CA ASP A 102 -23.16 -9.66 12.99
C ASP A 102 -22.70 -8.20 12.78
N SER A 103 -21.87 -7.99 11.77
CA SER A 103 -21.45 -6.66 11.36
C SER A 103 -21.29 -6.55 9.84
N LEU A 104 -21.61 -5.37 9.32
CA LEU A 104 -21.37 -4.98 7.93
C LEU A 104 -20.39 -3.81 7.93
N GLY A 105 -19.33 -3.91 7.14
CA GLY A 105 -18.35 -2.84 6.98
C GLY A 105 -18.19 -2.44 5.53
N ILE A 106 -17.94 -1.14 5.29
CA ILE A 106 -17.50 -0.61 4.01
C ILE A 106 -16.37 0.37 4.23
N GLY A 107 -15.34 0.30 3.39
CA GLY A 107 -14.17 1.15 3.45
C GLY A 107 -13.71 1.61 2.07
N PHE A 108 -13.09 2.77 2.04
CA PHE A 108 -12.33 3.29 0.92
C PHE A 108 -10.92 3.63 1.39
N ALA A 109 -9.92 3.30 0.58
CA ALA A 109 -8.55 3.73 0.76
C ALA A 109 -7.99 4.27 -0.54
N ALA A 110 -7.09 5.25 -0.42
CA ALA A 110 -6.30 5.77 -1.52
C ALA A 110 -4.84 5.89 -1.10
N GLY A 111 -3.93 5.49 -1.98
CA GLY A 111 -2.49 5.51 -1.76
C GLY A 111 -1.75 6.20 -2.91
N TRP A 112 -0.64 6.84 -2.57
CA TRP A 112 0.25 7.51 -3.52
C TRP A 112 1.71 7.21 -3.22
N ILE A 113 2.52 7.16 -4.28
CA ILE A 113 3.97 7.30 -4.22
C ILE A 113 4.41 8.74 -4.50
N SER A 114 5.55 9.14 -3.96
CA SER A 114 6.16 10.45 -4.18
C SER A 114 6.60 10.61 -5.65
N SER A 115 6.89 11.85 -6.07
CA SER A 115 7.44 12.10 -7.40
C SER A 115 8.83 11.51 -7.58
N GLU A 116 9.66 11.50 -6.53
CA GLU A 116 11.01 10.93 -6.55
C GLU A 116 10.96 9.41 -6.72
N HIS A 117 10.07 8.77 -5.96
CA HIS A 117 9.81 7.35 -6.04
C HIS A 117 9.30 6.95 -7.42
N ALA A 118 8.28 7.65 -7.93
CA ALA A 118 7.76 7.40 -9.27
C ALA A 118 8.80 7.64 -10.37
N ARG A 119 9.69 8.63 -10.21
CA ARG A 119 10.78 8.87 -11.15
C ARG A 119 11.77 7.71 -11.18
N TYR A 120 12.15 7.19 -10.01
CA TYR A 120 13.03 6.02 -9.91
C TYR A 120 12.43 4.78 -10.59
N LEU A 121 11.17 4.45 -10.29
CA LEU A 121 10.45 3.35 -10.93
C LEU A 121 10.26 3.59 -12.44
N GLY A 122 10.01 4.84 -12.85
CA GLY A 122 9.86 5.23 -14.25
C GLY A 122 11.14 5.11 -15.10
N MET A 123 12.31 5.08 -14.45
CA MET A 123 13.60 4.78 -15.08
C MET A 123 13.92 3.28 -15.10
N GLY A 124 12.97 2.42 -14.69
CA GLY A 124 13.14 0.98 -14.63
C GLY A 124 13.83 0.46 -13.38
N GLY A 125 14.08 1.34 -12.40
CA GLY A 125 14.44 0.91 -11.06
C GLY A 125 13.31 0.09 -10.45
N ILE A 126 13.66 -0.83 -9.55
CA ILE A 126 12.69 -1.65 -8.82
C ILE A 126 12.86 -1.43 -7.31
N ASP A 127 11.77 -1.55 -6.56
CA ASP A 127 11.78 -1.58 -5.11
C ASP A 127 11.33 -2.97 -4.59
N GLY A 128 11.06 -3.09 -3.29
CA GLY A 128 10.65 -4.36 -2.69
C GLY A 128 9.29 -4.91 -3.13
N PHE A 129 8.45 -4.13 -3.81
CA PHE A 129 7.07 -4.50 -4.19
C PHE A 129 6.70 -4.17 -5.65
N ILE A 130 7.40 -3.25 -6.29
CA ILE A 130 7.10 -2.72 -7.62
C ILE A 130 8.33 -2.85 -8.51
N GLY A 131 8.16 -3.52 -9.65
CA GLY A 131 9.24 -3.84 -10.58
C GLY A 131 8.84 -3.78 -12.05
N ASP A 132 7.90 -2.91 -12.42
CA ASP A 132 7.26 -2.90 -13.75
C ASP A 132 8.19 -2.47 -14.90
N GLY A 133 9.41 -2.01 -14.61
CA GLY A 133 10.36 -1.48 -15.59
C GLY A 133 10.00 -0.09 -16.13
N ARG A 134 8.73 0.30 -16.06
CA ARG A 134 8.23 1.67 -16.26
C ARG A 134 6.92 1.83 -15.51
N ILE A 135 6.63 3.04 -15.03
CA ILE A 135 5.37 3.34 -14.36
C ILE A 135 4.66 4.54 -14.99
N ARG A 136 3.37 4.40 -15.27
CA ARG A 136 2.46 5.53 -15.47
C ARG A 136 1.82 5.84 -14.12
N ARG A 137 2.44 6.74 -13.35
CA ARG A 137 2.03 7.06 -11.97
C ARG A 137 0.53 7.41 -11.88
N GLY A 138 -0.20 6.69 -11.05
CA GLY A 138 -1.58 6.98 -10.66
C GLY A 138 -1.83 6.59 -9.21
N PRO A 139 -2.78 7.24 -8.50
CA PRO A 139 -3.18 6.77 -7.18
C PRO A 139 -3.77 5.37 -7.24
N GLU A 140 -3.38 4.53 -6.29
CA GLU A 140 -4.07 3.26 -6.05
C GLU A 140 -5.31 3.53 -5.21
N HIS A 141 -6.47 3.02 -5.61
CA HIS A 141 -7.69 3.09 -4.80
C HIS A 141 -8.19 1.69 -4.47
N VAL A 142 -8.69 1.52 -3.26
CA VAL A 142 -9.31 0.27 -2.79
C VAL A 142 -10.68 0.60 -2.22
N VAL A 143 -11.70 -0.12 -2.68
CA VAL A 143 -12.99 -0.21 -1.99
C VAL A 143 -13.10 -1.60 -1.41
N ASP A 144 -13.45 -1.71 -0.13
CA ASP A 144 -13.66 -2.97 0.57
C ASP A 144 -15.07 -2.98 1.18
N ILE A 145 -15.80 -4.06 1.01
CA ILE A 145 -17.07 -4.32 1.70
C ILE A 145 -17.05 -5.73 2.26
N PHE A 146 -17.41 -5.88 3.53
CA PHE A 146 -17.46 -7.18 4.18
C PHE A 146 -18.71 -7.36 5.02
N TYR A 147 -19.13 -8.61 5.18
CA TYR A 147 -20.15 -9.01 6.15
C TYR A 147 -19.60 -10.11 7.05
N SER A 148 -19.63 -9.89 8.35
CA SER A 148 -19.25 -10.85 9.38
C SER A 148 -20.50 -11.47 9.99
N LEU A 149 -20.63 -12.79 9.82
CA LEU A 149 -21.72 -13.61 10.34
C LEU A 149 -21.26 -14.34 11.59
N SER A 150 -21.94 -14.12 12.72
CA SER A 150 -21.80 -14.97 13.91
C SER A 150 -22.56 -16.28 13.65
N LEU A 151 -21.82 -17.32 13.30
CA LEU A 151 -22.35 -18.68 13.12
C LEU A 151 -22.63 -19.33 14.48
N LEU A 152 -21.69 -19.17 15.41
CA LEU A 152 -21.80 -19.60 16.81
C LEU A 152 -21.41 -18.44 17.72
N SER A 153 -21.66 -18.58 19.03
CA SER A 153 -21.25 -17.56 20.01
C SER A 153 -19.75 -17.30 20.06
N SER A 154 -18.95 -18.25 19.59
CA SER A 154 -17.48 -18.22 19.58
C SER A 154 -16.88 -18.29 18.18
N VAL A 155 -17.70 -18.33 17.12
CA VAL A 155 -17.23 -18.50 15.73
C VAL A 155 -17.91 -17.51 14.80
N TRP A 156 -17.09 -16.78 14.06
CA TRP A 156 -17.49 -15.83 13.03
C TRP A 156 -16.91 -16.22 11.68
N VAL A 157 -17.73 -16.07 10.64
CA VAL A 157 -17.31 -16.19 9.25
C VAL A 157 -17.57 -14.87 8.56
N THR A 158 -16.53 -14.29 8.00
CA THR A 158 -16.60 -13.05 7.23
C THR A 158 -16.36 -13.37 5.77
N ALA A 159 -17.21 -12.82 4.90
CA ALA A 159 -16.93 -12.73 3.47
C ALA A 159 -16.67 -11.27 3.11
N ASP A 160 -15.70 -11.02 2.23
CA ASP A 160 -15.35 -9.68 1.77
C ASP A 160 -15.15 -9.61 0.24
N TYR A 161 -15.35 -8.42 -0.29
CA TYR A 161 -15.11 -8.06 -1.67
C TYR A 161 -14.29 -6.78 -1.73
N GLN A 162 -13.17 -6.84 -2.45
CA GLN A 162 -12.28 -5.69 -2.65
C GLN A 162 -12.14 -5.38 -4.13
N HIS A 163 -12.31 -4.11 -4.48
CA HIS A 163 -12.04 -3.57 -5.81
C HIS A 163 -10.83 -2.64 -5.74
N ILE A 164 -9.75 -3.00 -6.43
CA ILE A 164 -8.47 -2.29 -6.42
C ILE A 164 -8.23 -1.69 -7.80
N THR A 165 -8.00 -0.38 -7.90
CA THR A 165 -7.64 0.31 -9.16
C THR A 165 -6.19 0.78 -9.13
N ASN A 166 -5.51 0.74 -10.27
CA ASN A 166 -4.08 1.07 -10.42
C ASN A 166 -3.16 0.35 -9.41
N PRO A 167 -3.23 -1.00 -9.26
CA PRO A 167 -2.39 -1.71 -8.30
C PRO A 167 -0.91 -1.33 -8.41
N GLY A 168 -0.20 -1.11 -7.30
CA GLY A 168 1.20 -0.67 -7.31
C GLY A 168 1.40 0.71 -7.93
N PHE A 169 0.39 1.58 -7.83
CA PHE A 169 0.40 2.98 -8.28
C PHE A 169 0.64 3.16 -9.79
N ASN A 170 0.36 2.13 -10.58
CA ASN A 170 0.55 2.13 -12.03
C ASN A 170 -0.80 2.16 -12.74
N ALA A 171 -1.10 3.26 -13.43
CA ALA A 171 -2.35 3.45 -14.19
C ALA A 171 -2.44 2.59 -15.45
N ASP A 172 -1.34 1.93 -15.85
CA ASP A 172 -1.36 0.92 -16.90
C ASP A 172 -1.84 -0.45 -16.38
N ARG A 173 -1.96 -0.62 -15.05
CA ARG A 173 -2.53 -1.84 -14.46
C ARG A 173 -4.04 -1.73 -14.34
N GLY A 174 -4.73 -2.76 -14.81
CA GLY A 174 -6.17 -2.88 -14.75
C GLY A 174 -6.68 -3.04 -13.30
N PRO A 175 -7.98 -2.76 -13.09
CA PRO A 175 -8.56 -3.03 -11.79
C PRO A 175 -8.55 -4.53 -11.47
N VAL A 176 -8.42 -4.87 -10.20
CA VAL A 176 -8.47 -6.25 -9.69
C VAL A 176 -9.63 -6.36 -8.71
N ASN A 177 -10.38 -7.45 -8.83
CA ASN A 177 -11.43 -7.82 -7.90
C ASN A 177 -10.94 -9.00 -7.06
N VAL A 178 -11.00 -8.87 -5.74
CA VAL A 178 -10.60 -9.90 -4.79
C VAL A 178 -11.82 -10.30 -3.97
N PHE A 179 -12.04 -11.60 -3.85
CA PHE A 179 -13.07 -12.17 -3.00
C PHE A 179 -12.40 -12.92 -1.85
N GLY A 180 -12.74 -12.54 -0.63
CA GLY A 180 -12.12 -13.05 0.58
C GLY A 180 -13.11 -13.78 1.48
N MET A 181 -12.57 -14.72 2.25
CA MET A 181 -13.27 -15.33 3.38
C MET A 181 -12.33 -15.45 4.56
N ARG A 182 -12.82 -15.11 5.75
CA ARG A 182 -12.06 -15.18 7.01
C ARG A 182 -12.89 -15.90 8.06
N VAL A 183 -12.25 -16.79 8.81
CA VAL A 183 -12.84 -17.44 9.99
C VAL A 183 -12.14 -16.90 11.23
N HIS A 184 -12.92 -16.47 12.22
CA HIS A 184 -12.43 -16.06 13.55
C HIS A 184 -13.08 -16.94 14.61
N ALA A 185 -12.29 -17.45 15.55
CA ALA A 185 -12.77 -18.30 16.64
C ALA A 185 -12.09 -17.92 17.97
N GLU A 186 -12.87 -17.88 19.05
CA GLU A 186 -12.42 -17.57 20.41
C GLU A 186 -12.78 -18.72 21.37
N PHE A 187 -11.87 -19.09 22.27
CA PHE A 187 -11.99 -20.27 23.15
C PHE A 187 -11.73 -19.90 24.61
#